data_AF-A0A8C0L4N5-F1
#
_entry.id   AF-A0A8C0L4N5-F1
#
_cell.length_a   1.000
_cell.length_b   1.000
_cell.length_c   1.000
_cell.angle_alpha   90.00
_cell.angle_beta   90.00
_cell.angle_gamma   90.00
#
_symmetry.space_group_name_H-M   'P 1'
#
loop_
_entity.id
_entity.type
_entity.pdbx_description
1 polymer ?
#
loop_
_entity_poly.entity_id
_entity_poly.type
_entity_poly.pdbx_seq_one_letter_code
_entity_poly.pdbx_strand_id
1 'polypeptide(L)'
;MFRNQYDNDVTVWSPQGRIHQIEYAMEAVKQGSATVGLKSKTHAVLVALKRAQSELAAHQKKILHVDNHIGISIAGLTADARLLCNFMRQECLDSRFVFDRPLPVSPLVSLIGSMFIAMDVSLLLGSFCEQNMEIEFVCFLTTGLY
;
A
#
# COMPACT_ATOMS: atom_id res chain seq x y z
N MET A 1 -23.84 -9.10 25.37
CA MET A 1 -22.77 -8.86 24.39
C MET A 1 -21.62 -8.25 25.18
N PHE A 2 -20.49 -8.94 25.36
CA PHE A 2 -19.32 -8.33 26.00
C PHE A 2 -18.80 -7.24 25.07
N ARG A 3 -19.00 -5.98 25.45
CA ARG A 3 -18.40 -4.84 24.76
C ARG A 3 -16.92 -4.87 25.11
N ASN A 4 -16.06 -5.17 24.15
CA ASN A 4 -14.62 -5.14 24.39
C ASN A 4 -14.24 -3.68 24.67
N GLN A 5 -13.86 -3.35 25.90
CA GLN A 5 -13.52 -1.97 26.26
C GLN A 5 -12.28 -1.43 25.50
N TYR A 6 -11.46 -2.34 24.95
CA TYR A 6 -10.15 -2.08 24.36
C TYR A 6 -10.16 -2.06 22.83
N ASP A 7 -11.32 -1.92 22.19
CA ASP A 7 -11.45 -2.01 20.75
C ASP A 7 -11.83 -0.69 20.06
N ASN A 8 -11.97 0.42 20.79
CA ASN A 8 -12.48 1.67 20.22
C ASN A 8 -11.38 2.59 19.67
N ASP A 9 -10.16 2.52 20.23
CA ASP A 9 -9.07 3.44 19.92
C ASP A 9 -7.81 2.70 19.47
N VAL A 10 -7.06 3.31 18.54
CA VAL A 10 -5.78 2.77 18.03
C VAL A 10 -4.64 2.85 19.05
N THR A 11 -4.77 3.70 20.06
CA THR A 11 -3.75 3.91 21.10
C THR A 11 -3.93 3.00 22.32
N VAL A 12 -5.02 2.23 22.37
CA VAL A 12 -5.37 1.38 23.51
C VAL A 12 -4.88 -0.04 23.28
N TRP A 13 -3.98 -0.48 24.15
CA TRP A 13 -3.51 -1.86 24.18
C TRP A 13 -4.49 -2.75 24.94
N SER A 14 -4.78 -3.93 24.39
CA SER A 14 -5.51 -4.96 25.11
C SER A 14 -4.65 -5.58 26.23
N PRO A 15 -5.27 -6.19 27.26
CA PRO A 15 -4.54 -6.92 28.29
C PRO A 15 -3.64 -8.05 27.76
N GLN A 16 -3.89 -8.51 26.53
CA GLN A 16 -3.10 -9.52 25.82
C GLN A 16 -1.94 -8.91 25.01
N GLY A 17 -1.71 -7.60 25.08
CA GLY A 17 -0.66 -6.92 24.33
C GLY A 17 -0.97 -6.77 22.83
N ARG A 18 -2.25 -6.67 22.46
CA ARG A 18 -2.69 -6.55 21.06
C ARG A 18 -3.41 -5.21 20.84
N ILE A 19 -3.29 -4.66 19.64
CA ILE A 19 -4.06 -3.49 19.20
C ILE A 19 -5.14 -3.96 18.24
N HIS A 20 -6.38 -4.08 18.73
CA HIS A 20 -7.47 -4.66 17.95
C HIS A 20 -7.82 -3.85 16.69
N GLN A 21 -7.67 -2.51 16.73
CA GLN A 21 -7.92 -1.65 15.58
C GLN A 21 -7.00 -1.98 14.39
N ILE A 22 -5.71 -2.26 14.64
CA ILE A 22 -4.76 -2.68 13.59
C ILE A 22 -5.16 -4.05 13.01
N GLU A 23 -5.67 -4.95 13.85
CA GLU A 23 -6.12 -6.26 13.39
C GLU A 23 -7.38 -6.17 12.53
N TYR A 24 -8.31 -5.28 12.87
CA TYR A 24 -9.48 -4.99 12.06
C TYR A 24 -9.10 -4.37 10.71
N ALA A 25 -8.14 -3.44 10.71
CA ALA A 25 -7.55 -2.87 9.51
C ALA A 25 -6.99 -3.97 8.58
N MET A 26 -6.20 -4.89 9.14
CA MET A 26 -5.66 -6.02 8.40
C MET A 26 -6.76 -6.94 7.84
N GLU A 27 -7.85 -7.14 8.57
CA GLU A 27 -8.96 -7.95 8.09
C GLU A 27 -9.74 -7.24 6.97
N ALA A 28 -9.88 -5.91 7.04
CA ALA A 28 -10.49 -5.10 5.99
C ALA A 28 -9.73 -5.21 4.66
N VAL A 29 -8.40 -5.31 4.72
CA VAL A 29 -7.58 -5.58 3.53
C VAL A 29 -7.92 -6.93 2.89
N LYS A 30 -8.09 -7.98 3.69
CA LYS A 30 -8.38 -9.34 3.18
C LYS A 30 -9.72 -9.41 2.45
N GLN A 31 -10.65 -8.50 2.76
CA GLN A 31 -11.90 -8.35 2.01
C GLN A 31 -11.68 -7.73 0.60
N GLY A 32 -10.56 -7.04 0.40
CA GLY A 32 -10.10 -6.57 -0.90
C GLY A 32 -9.88 -7.73 -1.87
N SER A 33 -10.16 -7.51 -3.15
CA SER A 33 -9.89 -8.56 -4.15
C SER A 33 -8.39 -8.72 -4.40
N ALA A 34 -7.96 -9.95 -4.69
CA ALA A 34 -6.56 -10.34 -4.77
C ALA A 34 -5.73 -9.48 -5.74
N THR A 35 -4.49 -9.24 -5.33
CA THR A 35 -3.42 -8.66 -6.14
C THR A 35 -2.15 -9.47 -5.96
N VAL A 36 -1.38 -9.64 -7.02
CA VAL A 36 -0.14 -10.42 -7.06
C VAL A 36 0.95 -9.57 -7.71
N GLY A 37 2.11 -9.53 -7.08
CA GLY A 37 3.33 -8.95 -7.65
C GLY A 37 4.35 -10.04 -7.92
N LEU A 38 4.97 -10.02 -9.09
CA LEU A 38 6.03 -10.95 -9.48
C LEU A 38 7.22 -10.20 -10.06
N LYS A 39 8.44 -10.57 -9.64
CA LYS A 39 9.68 -9.94 -10.07
C LYS A 39 10.55 -10.95 -10.78
N SER A 40 11.10 -10.51 -11.89
CA SER A 40 12.25 -11.10 -12.53
C SER A 40 13.49 -10.28 -12.20
N LYS A 41 14.65 -10.66 -12.74
CA LYS A 41 15.86 -9.82 -12.67
C LYS A 41 15.67 -8.49 -13.39
N THR A 42 14.85 -8.48 -14.45
CA THR A 42 14.73 -7.35 -15.38
C THR A 42 13.38 -6.66 -15.37
N HIS A 43 12.35 -7.24 -14.75
CA HIS A 43 10.98 -6.72 -14.84
C HIS A 43 10.21 -6.97 -13.55
N ALA A 44 9.34 -6.02 -13.19
CA ALA A 44 8.34 -6.16 -12.15
C ALA A 44 6.95 -6.18 -12.81
N VAL A 45 6.09 -7.13 -12.46
CA VAL A 45 4.72 -7.21 -12.97
C VAL A 45 3.75 -7.24 -11.81
N LEU A 46 2.72 -6.42 -11.92
CA LEU A 46 1.59 -6.35 -11.00
C LEU A 46 0.34 -6.87 -11.70
N VAL A 47 -0.35 -7.81 -11.07
CA VAL A 47 -1.59 -8.40 -11.55
C VAL A 47 -2.66 -8.20 -10.48
N ALA A 48 -3.76 -7.53 -10.83
CA ALA A 48 -4.84 -7.25 -9.90
C ALA A 48 -6.18 -7.77 -10.43
N LEU A 49 -6.90 -8.52 -9.59
CA LEU A 49 -8.25 -8.97 -9.91
C LEU A 49 -9.22 -7.82 -9.68
N LYS A 50 -9.88 -7.35 -10.76
CA LYS A 50 -10.92 -6.33 -10.69
C LYS A 50 -12.28 -7.00 -10.50
N ARG A 51 -13.01 -6.61 -9.45
CA ARG A 51 -14.42 -6.99 -9.26
C ARG A 51 -15.31 -5.87 -9.76
N ALA A 52 -16.38 -6.21 -10.48
CA ALA A 52 -17.49 -5.28 -10.74
C ALA A 52 -18.58 -5.49 -9.69
N GLN A 53 -19.28 -4.43 -9.32
CA GLN A 53 -20.44 -4.53 -8.41
C GLN A 53 -21.68 -5.08 -9.12
N SER A 54 -21.82 -4.78 -10.41
CA SER A 54 -22.88 -5.27 -11.30
C SER A 54 -22.36 -5.33 -12.73
N GLU A 55 -23.08 -6.02 -13.63
CA GLU A 55 -22.70 -6.14 -15.04
C GLU A 55 -22.62 -4.79 -15.77
N LEU A 56 -23.39 -3.81 -15.32
CA LEU A 56 -23.41 -2.45 -15.88
C LEU A 56 -22.38 -1.51 -15.24
N ALA A 57 -21.78 -1.92 -14.12
CA ALA A 57 -20.80 -1.09 -13.40
C ALA A 57 -19.41 -1.26 -14.00
N ALA A 58 -18.73 -0.14 -14.23
CA ALA A 58 -17.33 -0.14 -14.63
C ALA A 58 -16.45 -0.75 -13.53
N HIS A 59 -15.44 -1.51 -13.95
CA HIS A 59 -14.47 -2.07 -13.02
C HIS A 59 -13.67 -0.99 -12.29
N GLN A 60 -13.53 -1.14 -10.98
CA GLN A 60 -12.70 -0.26 -10.18
C GLN A 60 -11.22 -0.40 -10.55
N LYS A 61 -10.54 0.74 -10.73
CA LYS A 61 -9.09 0.77 -11.00
C LYS A 61 -8.34 0.35 -9.73
N LYS A 62 -7.49 -0.68 -9.86
CA LYS A 62 -6.65 -1.19 -8.78
C LYS A 62 -5.17 -0.92 -8.96
N ILE A 63 -4.73 -0.84 -10.20
CA ILE A 63 -3.35 -0.48 -10.55
C ILE A 63 -3.36 1.02 -10.82
N LEU A 64 -2.55 1.76 -10.08
CA LEU A 64 -2.36 3.20 -10.25
C LEU A 64 -0.90 3.47 -10.64
N HIS A 65 -0.73 4.39 -11.58
CA HIS A 65 0.57 4.89 -11.99
C HIS A 65 1.04 5.98 -11.01
N VAL A 66 2.22 5.85 -10.44
CA VAL A 66 2.81 6.86 -9.56
C VAL A 66 3.79 7.71 -10.37
N ASP A 67 4.84 7.09 -10.89
CA ASP A 67 5.85 7.72 -11.73
C ASP A 67 6.21 6.76 -12.88
N ASN A 68 6.95 7.22 -13.88
CA ASN A 68 7.35 6.45 -15.05
C ASN A 68 7.97 5.09 -14.70
N HIS A 69 8.63 5.01 -13.54
CA HIS A 69 9.34 3.85 -13.04
C HIS A 69 8.66 3.19 -11.82
N ILE A 70 7.50 3.68 -11.37
CA ILE A 70 6.79 3.19 -10.17
C ILE A 70 5.29 3.01 -10.45
N GLY A 71 4.82 1.77 -10.26
CA GLY A 71 3.40 1.43 -10.22
C GLY A 71 2.99 0.91 -8.83
N ILE A 72 1.70 1.06 -8.51
CA ILE A 72 1.13 0.46 -7.30
C ILE A 72 -0.11 -0.33 -7.65
N SER A 73 -0.33 -1.41 -6.90
CA SER A 73 -1.58 -2.15 -6.88
C SER A 73 -2.17 -2.09 -5.47
N ILE A 74 -3.49 -2.08 -5.39
CA ILE A 74 -4.22 -1.79 -4.15
C ILE A 74 -5.12 -2.96 -3.76
N ALA A 75 -5.08 -3.32 -2.48
CA ALA A 75 -6.07 -4.15 -1.81
C ALA A 75 -6.58 -3.44 -0.53
N GLY A 76 -7.91 -3.32 -0.40
CA GLY A 76 -8.56 -2.62 0.73
C GLY A 76 -9.30 -1.36 0.31
N LEU A 77 -9.34 -0.36 1.19
CA LEU A 77 -10.08 0.88 0.97
C LEU A 77 -9.46 1.73 -0.15
N THR A 78 -10.25 2.01 -1.19
CA THR A 78 -9.76 2.77 -2.35
C THR A 78 -9.60 4.27 -2.08
N ALA A 79 -10.31 4.82 -1.10
CA ALA A 79 -10.18 6.23 -0.72
C ALA A 79 -8.77 6.52 -0.19
N ASP A 80 -8.34 5.74 0.81
CA ASP A 80 -7.02 5.83 1.43
C ASP A 80 -5.90 5.53 0.43
N ALA A 81 -6.11 4.55 -0.44
CA ALA A 81 -5.15 4.24 -1.49
C ALA A 81 -4.96 5.38 -2.50
N ARG A 82 -5.98 6.20 -2.76
CA ARG A 82 -5.84 7.41 -3.59
C ARG A 82 -5.05 8.49 -2.88
N LEU A 83 -5.27 8.67 -1.57
CA LEU A 83 -4.50 9.60 -0.76
C LEU A 83 -3.01 9.23 -0.80
N LEU A 84 -2.70 7.95 -0.55
CA LEU A 84 -1.34 7.39 -0.64
C LEU A 84 -0.74 7.59 -2.03
N CYS A 85 -1.49 7.29 -3.09
CA CYS A 85 -1.01 7.46 -4.46
C CYS A 85 -0.66 8.93 -4.78
N ASN A 86 -1.50 9.87 -4.37
CA ASN A 86 -1.26 11.30 -4.60
C ASN A 86 -0.04 11.78 -3.82
N PHE A 87 0.10 11.33 -2.58
CA PHE A 87 1.27 11.62 -1.77
C PHE A 87 2.55 11.09 -2.42
N MET A 88 2.57 9.83 -2.85
CA MET A 88 3.73 9.25 -3.53
C MET A 88 4.11 9.98 -4.82
N ARG A 89 3.10 10.43 -5.58
CA ARG A 89 3.32 11.22 -6.80
C ARG A 89 4.01 12.54 -6.47
N GLN A 90 3.57 13.21 -5.40
CA GLN A 90 4.18 14.45 -4.95
C GLN A 90 5.66 14.24 -4.59
N GLU A 91 5.97 13.22 -3.78
CA GLU A 91 7.36 12.90 -3.41
C GLU A 91 8.25 12.56 -4.62
N CYS A 92 7.70 11.83 -5.60
CA CYS A 92 8.45 11.53 -6.84
C CYS A 92 8.71 12.79 -7.66
N LEU A 93 7.71 13.68 -7.77
CA LEU A 93 7.85 14.96 -8.47
C LEU A 93 8.84 15.88 -7.76
N ASP A 94 8.79 15.97 -6.44
CA ASP A 94 9.69 16.81 -5.65
C ASP A 94 11.13 16.31 -5.75
N SER A 95 11.36 14.99 -5.73
CA SER A 95 12.69 14.42 -5.94
C SER A 95 13.26 14.75 -7.33
N ARG A 96 12.43 14.65 -8.38
CA ARG A 96 12.81 15.04 -9.74
C ARG A 96 13.05 16.54 -9.84
N PHE A 97 12.24 17.36 -9.19
CA PHE A 97 12.38 18.81 -9.21
C PHE A 97 13.68 19.28 -8.53
N VAL A 98 14.03 18.68 -7.39
CA VAL A 98 15.20 19.10 -6.59
C VAL A 98 16.50 18.47 -7.10
N PHE A 99 16.47 17.19 -7.48
CA PHE A 99 17.68 16.41 -7.76
C PHE A 99 17.81 15.95 -9.22
N ASP A 100 16.82 16.24 -10.07
CA ASP A 100 16.76 15.81 -11.48
C ASP A 100 16.98 14.30 -11.68
N ARG A 101 16.54 13.49 -10.70
CA ARG A 101 16.66 12.03 -10.73
C ARG A 101 15.36 11.35 -10.28
N PRO A 102 15.07 10.14 -10.79
CA PRO A 102 13.94 9.36 -10.30
C PRO A 102 14.16 8.98 -8.82
N LEU A 103 13.10 9.09 -8.02
CA LEU A 103 13.15 8.71 -6.61
C LEU A 103 13.34 7.19 -6.48
N PRO A 104 14.38 6.70 -5.77
CA PRO A 104 14.51 5.28 -5.48
C PRO A 104 13.36 4.77 -4.60
N VAL A 105 13.04 3.49 -4.78
CA VAL A 105 11.86 2.84 -4.21
C VAL A 105 11.98 2.68 -2.71
N SER A 106 13.14 2.22 -2.24
CA SER A 106 13.37 1.92 -0.83
C SER A 106 13.12 3.16 0.08
N PRO A 107 13.68 4.36 -0.21
CA PRO A 107 13.34 5.57 0.55
C PRO A 107 11.87 5.97 0.48
N LEU A 108 11.22 5.81 -0.68
CA LEU A 108 9.79 6.10 -0.83
C LEU A 108 8.95 5.18 0.05
N VAL A 109 9.27 3.89 0.09
CA VAL A 109 8.62 2.92 0.98
C VAL A 109 8.84 3.30 2.44
N SER A 110 10.09 3.59 2.84
CA SER A 110 10.39 3.97 4.23
C SER A 110 9.62 5.21 4.67
N LEU A 111 9.44 6.17 3.76
CA LEU A 111 8.72 7.40 4.01
C LEU A 111 7.20 7.19 4.09
N ILE A 112 6.63 6.28 3.30
CA ILE A 112 5.23 5.84 3.46
C ILE A 112 5.07 5.12 4.80
N GLY A 113 6.00 4.22 5.14
CA GLY A 113 5.94 3.44 6.37
C GLY A 113 6.04 4.28 7.63
N SER A 114 6.82 5.37 7.62
CA SER A 114 6.92 6.27 8.77
C SER A 114 5.67 7.12 8.97
N MET A 115 4.98 7.49 7.89
CA MET A 115 3.81 8.36 7.94
C MET A 115 2.50 7.59 8.22
N PHE A 116 2.38 6.35 7.74
CA PHE A 116 1.09 5.64 7.72
C PHE A 116 1.10 4.31 8.48
N ILE A 117 1.56 4.35 9.73
CA ILE A 117 1.59 3.19 10.63
C ILE A 117 0.18 2.66 10.95
N ALA A 118 -0.87 3.45 10.74
CA ALA A 118 -2.24 3.14 11.15
C ALA A 118 -3.30 3.23 10.03
N MET A 119 -2.94 3.09 8.76
CA MET A 119 -3.94 3.09 7.66
C MET A 119 -4.42 1.68 7.30
N ASP A 120 -5.72 1.57 7.00
CA ASP A 120 -6.44 0.35 6.60
C ASP A 120 -6.22 -0.02 5.12
N VAL A 121 -4.98 0.04 4.63
CA VAL A 121 -4.65 -0.26 3.22
C VAL A 121 -3.42 -1.16 3.14
N SER A 122 -3.57 -2.29 2.45
CA SER A 122 -2.40 -2.97 1.91
C SER A 122 -2.17 -2.52 0.48
N LEU A 123 -1.12 -1.73 0.32
CA LEU A 123 -0.54 -1.45 -0.98
C LEU A 123 0.43 -2.58 -1.33
N LEU A 124 0.37 -3.04 -2.57
CA LEU A 124 1.43 -3.81 -3.20
C LEU A 124 2.16 -2.87 -4.16
N LEU A 125 3.33 -2.41 -3.75
CA LEU A 125 4.18 -1.54 -4.56
C LEU A 125 4.95 -2.40 -5.57
N GLY A 126 4.95 -1.98 -6.84
CA GLY A 126 5.73 -2.61 -7.90
C GLY A 126 6.44 -1.55 -8.71
N SER A 127 7.75 -1.50 -8.54
CA SER A 127 8.60 -0.45 -9.10
C SER A 127 9.80 -1.04 -9.80
N PHE A 128 10.29 -0.32 -10.81
CA PHE A 128 11.42 -0.70 -11.64
C PHE A 128 12.45 0.42 -11.63
N CYS A 129 13.54 0.29 -10.86
CA CYS A 129 14.62 1.28 -10.87
C CYS A 129 15.76 0.86 -11.80
N GLU A 130 16.02 1.68 -12.83
CA GLU A 130 16.93 1.38 -13.96
C GLU A 130 18.42 1.31 -13.55
N GLN A 131 18.82 1.93 -12.43
CA GLN A 131 20.23 2.03 -12.04
C GLN A 131 20.74 0.88 -11.13
N ASN A 132 19.85 0.12 -10.47
CA ASN A 132 20.27 -0.95 -9.55
C ASN A 132 19.41 -2.22 -9.57
N MET A 133 18.39 -2.34 -10.44
CA MET A 133 17.52 -3.54 -10.53
C MET A 133 16.95 -4.03 -9.17
N GLU A 134 16.79 -3.14 -8.20
CA GLU A 134 16.11 -3.44 -6.95
C GLU A 134 14.60 -3.37 -7.19
N ILE A 135 14.02 -4.53 -7.49
CA ILE A 135 12.57 -4.70 -7.53
C ILE A 135 12.12 -5.11 -6.13
N GLU A 136 11.60 -4.13 -5.40
CA GLU A 136 10.99 -4.34 -4.09
C GLU A 136 9.49 -4.56 -4.26
N PHE A 137 9.00 -5.68 -3.71
CA PHE A 137 7.59 -5.83 -3.41
C PHE A 137 7.42 -5.57 -1.93
N VAL A 138 6.83 -4.43 -1.62
CA VAL A 138 6.44 -4.14 -0.26
C VAL A 138 4.94 -4.30 -0.22
N CYS A 139 4.53 -5.44 0.32
CA CYS A 139 3.18 -5.64 0.79
C CYS A 139 3.14 -4.96 2.17
N PHE A 140 2.48 -3.81 2.27
CA PHE A 140 2.15 -3.26 3.59
C PHE A 140 1.06 -4.13 4.22
N LEU A 141 1.44 -5.33 4.65
CA LEU A 141 0.79 -6.03 5.74
C LEU A 141 1.46 -5.41 6.97
N THR A 142 0.71 -4.68 7.76
CA THR A 142 1.14 -4.15 9.05
C THR A 142 1.46 -5.32 10.00
N THR A 143 2.59 -5.97 9.78
CA THR A 143 3.21 -6.93 10.70
C THR A 143 4.72 -6.88 10.50
N GLY A 144 5.43 -6.34 11.49
CA GLY A 144 6.79 -6.78 11.82
C GLY A 144 7.92 -5.78 11.64
N LEU A 145 7.92 -4.67 12.38
CA LEU A 145 9.15 -4.08 12.93
C LEU A 145 8.86 -3.47 14.31
N TYR A 146 8.70 -4.36 15.30
CA TYR A 146 9.50 -4.36 16.53
C TYR A 146 9.84 -5.82 16.85
#